data_AF-A0AAV6GR81-F1
#
_entry.id   AF-A0AAV6GR81-F1
#
_cell.length_a   1.000
_cell.length_b   1.000
_cell.length_c   1.000
_cell.angle_alpha   90.00
_cell.angle_beta   90.00
_cell.angle_gamma   90.00
#
_symmetry.space_group_name_H-M   'P 1'
#
loop_
_entity.id
_entity.type
_entity.pdbx_description
1 polymer ?
#
loop_
_entity_poly.entity_id
_entity_poly.type
_entity_poly.pdbx_seq_one_letter_code
_entity_poly.pdbx_strand_id
1 'polypeptide(L)'
;MDTSKFLLTCALLCTVTEVLSNVLDDYTKTDGAYSVNTAAVEVRCSVWTGKDLIDLRPLIHTTGSYLATDKDNENSPDFYINICQPLNPIPGVLCPPGAAVCMNPDKGQPIDIGRITSQSTPEYNSNTGNVEMVFQSTTPCSQNTSLNYTSKVIFSCQSGTDLGTPQMIRQQQCLYVFEWATPVVCPEILTTSGCSLHVSQLQYTFNLTSLSGLVQVPASSYKINVCDSIPDSACNNSAVCQMDGASGVSFGHSKAMSLDYKRQDQTVIMTYAGGDPCPPVTDKGDMCVFPSQYLKKTLTECTTEGMTEQRLWCPITSDWNKDHQWGNCATESTKRQSTILFTCNRTAGRGSPELLSETKGCSSTFRWITSAVCTPKKMECQLVSLHKTYDLRTLSSLTEPWKFSSGTDQ
;
A
#
# COMPACT_ATOMS: atom_id res chain seq x y z
N MET A 1 -32.38 -37.87 -10.26
CA MET A 1 -31.14 -38.40 -10.86
C MET A 1 -31.22 -38.03 -12.33
N ASP A 2 -30.46 -37.10 -12.87
CA ASP A 2 -29.05 -36.87 -12.63
C ASP A 2 -28.60 -35.43 -12.90
N THR A 3 -27.45 -35.13 -12.34
CA THR A 3 -26.67 -33.89 -12.23
C THR A 3 -26.47 -33.05 -13.50
N SER A 4 -26.75 -31.73 -13.42
CA SER A 4 -26.16 -30.73 -14.33
C SER A 4 -25.13 -29.89 -13.57
N LYS A 5 -23.85 -30.13 -13.88
CA LYS A 5 -22.71 -29.31 -13.44
C LYS A 5 -22.77 -27.95 -14.15
N PHE A 6 -22.87 -26.86 -13.40
CA PHE A 6 -22.58 -25.51 -13.90
C PHE A 6 -21.09 -25.23 -13.72
N LEU A 7 -20.35 -25.11 -14.82
CA LEU A 7 -19.03 -24.50 -14.85
C LEU A 7 -19.22 -22.98 -15.02
N LEU A 8 -18.87 -22.19 -14.01
CA LEU A 8 -18.56 -20.77 -14.19
C LEU A 8 -17.09 -20.66 -14.62
N THR A 9 -16.85 -20.39 -15.89
CA THR A 9 -15.54 -19.88 -16.34
C THR A 9 -15.50 -18.38 -16.11
N CYS A 10 -14.70 -17.97 -15.13
CA CYS A 10 -14.35 -16.57 -14.87
C CYS A 10 -13.40 -16.08 -15.98
N ALA A 11 -13.84 -15.12 -16.80
CA ALA A 11 -12.96 -14.44 -17.74
C ALA A 11 -12.19 -13.33 -17.00
N LEU A 12 -10.92 -13.62 -16.69
CA LEU A 12 -9.89 -12.61 -16.44
C LEU A 12 -9.57 -11.89 -17.76
N LEU A 13 -9.18 -10.60 -17.62
CA LEU A 13 -8.61 -9.66 -18.59
C LEU A 13 -9.59 -8.61 -19.14
N CYS A 14 -9.57 -7.43 -18.54
CA CYS A 14 -9.74 -6.16 -19.26
C CYS A 14 -8.67 -5.18 -18.81
N THR A 15 -7.68 -4.98 -19.68
CA THR A 15 -6.72 -3.88 -19.68
C THR A 15 -7.34 -2.64 -20.31
N VAL A 16 -6.92 -1.48 -19.82
CA VAL A 16 -7.36 -0.13 -20.21
C VAL A 16 -7.05 0.19 -21.69
N THR A 17 -8.04 0.65 -22.46
CA THR A 17 -7.89 1.57 -23.60
C THR A 17 -9.19 2.35 -23.83
N GLU A 18 -9.09 3.67 -23.94
CA GLU A 18 -10.16 4.62 -24.32
C GLU A 18 -10.75 4.34 -25.72
N VAL A 19 -12.02 4.74 -25.94
CA VAL A 19 -12.53 5.58 -27.05
C VAL A 19 -14.07 5.71 -26.97
N LEU A 20 -14.55 6.93 -27.23
CA LEU A 20 -15.93 7.43 -27.28
C LEU A 20 -16.96 6.56 -28.05
N SER A 21 -18.22 6.53 -27.55
CA SER A 21 -19.42 6.75 -28.39
C SER A 21 -20.72 6.88 -27.59
N ASN A 22 -21.47 7.96 -27.84
CA ASN A 22 -22.93 8.01 -27.74
C ASN A 22 -23.55 6.96 -28.67
N VAL A 23 -24.49 6.10 -28.22
CA VAL A 23 -25.65 5.62 -29.03
C VAL A 23 -26.78 5.16 -28.09
N LEU A 24 -28.00 5.46 -28.57
CA LEU A 24 -29.37 5.23 -28.11
C LEU A 24 -29.73 3.88 -27.47
N ASP A 25 -30.75 3.95 -26.61
CA ASP A 25 -31.59 2.85 -26.13
C ASP A 25 -32.08 1.96 -27.29
N ASP A 26 -31.85 0.65 -27.18
CA ASP A 26 -32.66 -0.35 -27.88
C ASP A 26 -32.95 -1.55 -26.95
N TYR A 27 -34.24 -1.74 -26.65
CA TYR A 27 -34.74 -2.86 -25.87
C TYR A 27 -34.77 -4.11 -26.75
N THR A 28 -33.88 -5.08 -26.51
CA THR A 28 -34.02 -6.41 -27.11
C THR A 28 -34.26 -7.47 -26.04
N LYS A 29 -35.45 -8.08 -26.10
CA LYS A 29 -35.88 -9.22 -25.29
C LYS A 29 -35.46 -10.52 -25.97
N THR A 30 -34.46 -11.20 -25.44
CA THR A 30 -34.25 -12.64 -25.72
C THR A 30 -33.81 -13.37 -24.44
N ASP A 31 -34.52 -14.45 -24.13
CA ASP A 31 -34.23 -15.50 -23.15
C ASP A 31 -33.82 -15.10 -21.72
N GLY A 32 -34.84 -14.85 -20.87
CA GLY A 32 -34.87 -15.31 -19.47
C GLY A 32 -33.81 -14.84 -18.48
N ALA A 33 -32.85 -14.00 -18.86
CA ALA A 33 -31.84 -13.44 -17.98
C ALA A 33 -32.17 -11.97 -17.69
N TYR A 34 -32.55 -11.66 -16.45
CA TYR A 34 -32.42 -10.30 -15.94
C TYR A 34 -30.92 -9.99 -15.78
N SER A 35 -30.27 -9.59 -16.88
CA SER A 35 -28.98 -8.92 -16.81
C SER A 35 -29.24 -7.46 -16.48
N VAL A 36 -29.07 -7.08 -15.23
CA VAL A 36 -28.96 -5.66 -14.87
C VAL A 36 -27.58 -5.22 -15.35
N ASN A 37 -27.51 -4.63 -16.54
CA ASN A 37 -26.40 -3.79 -16.95
C ASN A 37 -26.46 -2.50 -16.11
N THR A 38 -26.11 -2.58 -14.83
CA THR A 38 -25.79 -1.38 -14.05
C THR A 38 -24.49 -0.84 -14.60
N ALA A 39 -24.56 0.29 -15.30
CA ALA A 39 -23.39 1.14 -15.52
C ALA A 39 -22.68 1.31 -14.17
N ALA A 40 -21.40 0.91 -14.11
CA ALA A 40 -20.62 1.10 -12.91
C ALA A 40 -20.52 2.60 -12.65
N VAL A 41 -21.19 3.08 -11.59
CA VAL A 41 -21.04 4.47 -11.15
C VAL A 41 -19.62 4.61 -10.64
N GLU A 42 -18.76 5.24 -11.42
CA GLU A 42 -17.37 5.47 -11.04
C GLU A 42 -17.30 6.60 -10.01
N VAL A 43 -17.05 6.24 -8.75
CA VAL A 43 -16.89 7.21 -7.64
C VAL A 43 -15.42 7.29 -7.26
N ARG A 44 -14.91 8.52 -7.21
CA ARG A 44 -13.56 8.77 -6.72
C ARG A 44 -13.53 8.59 -5.21
N CYS A 45 -12.68 7.68 -4.74
CA CYS A 45 -12.52 7.38 -3.32
C CYS A 45 -11.36 8.17 -2.68
N SER A 46 -11.14 9.40 -3.14
CA SER A 46 -10.01 10.24 -2.72
C SER A 46 -10.38 11.71 -2.76
N VAL A 47 -9.82 12.51 -1.87
CA VAL A 47 -10.11 13.95 -1.73
C VAL A 47 -8.83 14.76 -1.52
N TRP A 48 -8.76 15.93 -2.13
CA TRP A 48 -7.65 16.87 -1.97
C TRP A 48 -7.91 17.84 -0.81
N THR A 49 -6.98 17.92 0.13
CA THR A 49 -7.11 18.80 1.32
C THR A 49 -6.58 20.22 1.10
N GLY A 50 -5.99 20.49 -0.06
CA GLY A 50 -5.20 21.69 -0.34
C GLY A 50 -3.69 21.47 -0.20
N LYS A 51 -3.27 20.50 0.63
CA LYS A 51 -1.86 20.13 0.85
C LYS A 51 -1.54 18.74 0.31
N ASP A 52 -2.34 17.76 0.73
CA ASP A 52 -2.13 16.36 0.45
C ASP A 52 -3.42 15.71 -0.10
N LEU A 53 -3.24 14.63 -0.88
CA LEU A 53 -4.32 13.77 -1.34
C LEU A 53 -4.62 12.71 -0.29
N ILE A 54 -5.83 12.71 0.27
CA ILE A 54 -6.32 11.64 1.13
C ILE A 54 -6.99 10.60 0.25
N ASP A 55 -6.59 9.33 0.40
CA ASP A 55 -7.11 8.20 -0.35
C ASP A 55 -7.77 7.20 0.60
N LEU A 56 -9.10 7.07 0.50
CA LEU A 56 -9.91 6.21 1.36
C LEU A 56 -10.01 4.76 0.84
N ARG A 57 -9.43 4.43 -0.33
CA ARG A 57 -9.43 3.06 -0.88
C ARG A 57 -9.00 1.97 0.10
N PRO A 58 -8.04 2.18 1.02
CA PRO A 58 -7.67 1.17 2.02
C PRO A 58 -8.80 0.76 2.99
N LEU A 59 -9.86 1.56 3.09
CA LEU A 59 -11.05 1.28 3.92
C LEU A 59 -12.17 0.61 3.13
N ILE A 60 -11.97 0.31 1.84
CA ILE A 60 -12.95 -0.44 1.05
C ILE A 60 -12.90 -1.90 1.47
N HIS A 61 -14.02 -2.45 1.91
CA HIS A 61 -14.12 -3.88 2.19
C HIS A 61 -14.39 -4.64 0.89
N THR A 62 -13.45 -5.45 0.41
CA THR A 62 -13.57 -6.15 -0.88
C THR A 62 -14.33 -7.48 -0.81
N THR A 63 -14.46 -8.07 0.38
CA THR A 63 -15.07 -9.41 0.56
C THR A 63 -16.19 -9.44 1.61
N GLY A 64 -16.73 -8.29 2.01
CA GLY A 64 -17.61 -8.20 3.17
C GLY A 64 -18.09 -6.77 3.45
N SER A 65 -18.15 -6.42 4.73
CA SER A 65 -18.70 -5.15 5.23
C SER A 65 -18.12 -4.80 6.59
N TYR A 66 -18.17 -3.52 6.96
CA TYR A 66 -17.93 -3.08 8.33
C TYR A 66 -19.24 -3.05 9.11
N LEU A 67 -19.21 -3.54 10.35
CA LEU A 67 -20.33 -3.44 11.28
C LEU A 67 -20.19 -2.17 12.13
N ALA A 68 -21.26 -1.39 12.19
CA ALA A 68 -21.40 -0.26 13.10
C ALA A 68 -22.59 -0.48 14.04
N THR A 69 -22.42 -0.08 15.29
CA THR A 69 -23.44 -0.15 16.35
C THR A 69 -23.49 1.18 17.08
N ASP A 70 -24.60 1.46 17.76
CA ASP A 70 -24.68 2.54 18.74
C ASP A 70 -24.22 2.00 20.10
N LYS A 71 -23.13 2.56 20.65
CA LYS A 71 -22.58 2.10 21.94
C LYS A 71 -23.43 2.52 23.14
N ASP A 72 -24.24 3.57 22.99
CA ASP A 72 -25.06 4.10 24.07
C ASP A 72 -26.44 3.42 24.12
N ASN A 73 -26.76 2.61 23.11
CA ASN A 73 -28.05 1.93 22.99
C ASN A 73 -27.90 0.47 22.54
N GLU A 74 -27.91 -0.46 23.50
CA GLU A 74 -27.83 -1.90 23.21
C GLU A 74 -28.98 -2.46 22.35
N ASN A 75 -30.11 -1.73 22.24
CA ASN A 75 -31.24 -2.10 21.38
C ASN A 75 -31.16 -1.42 20.00
N SER A 76 -30.02 -0.83 19.64
CA SER A 76 -29.85 -0.24 18.32
C SER A 76 -29.77 -1.33 17.26
N PRO A 77 -30.33 -1.10 16.06
CA PRO A 77 -30.18 -2.03 14.95
C PRO A 77 -28.70 -2.15 14.54
N ASP A 78 -28.35 -3.25 13.88
CA ASP A 78 -27.02 -3.45 13.32
C ASP A 78 -26.88 -2.70 11.99
N PHE A 79 -25.76 -2.03 11.76
CA PHE A 79 -25.49 -1.30 10.53
C PHE A 79 -24.31 -1.88 9.77
N TYR A 80 -24.50 -2.18 8.49
CA TYR A 80 -23.45 -2.66 7.61
C TYR A 80 -23.05 -1.57 6.63
N ILE A 81 -21.76 -1.26 6.58
CA ILE A 81 -21.22 -0.14 5.82
C ILE A 81 -20.10 -0.63 4.90
N ASN A 82 -20.15 -0.19 3.66
CA ASN A 82 -18.99 -0.13 2.77
C ASN A 82 -18.89 1.29 2.20
N ILE A 83 -17.71 1.66 1.74
CA ILE A 83 -17.46 2.98 1.15
C ILE A 83 -16.99 2.83 -0.29
N CYS A 84 -17.32 3.80 -1.14
CA CYS A 84 -16.90 3.87 -2.55
C CYS A 84 -17.33 2.68 -3.45
N GLN A 85 -17.84 1.60 -2.87
CA GLN A 85 -18.39 0.42 -3.51
C GLN A 85 -19.63 -0.04 -2.73
N PRO A 86 -20.59 -0.72 -3.37
CA PRO A 86 -21.70 -1.38 -2.67
C PRO A 86 -21.21 -2.43 -1.66
N LEU A 87 -22.10 -2.84 -0.76
CA LEU A 87 -21.88 -3.96 0.15
C LEU A 87 -21.71 -5.25 -0.64
N ASN A 88 -20.76 -6.07 -0.20
CA ASN A 88 -20.67 -7.46 -0.64
C ASN A 88 -21.76 -8.30 0.05
N PRO A 89 -22.08 -9.50 -0.45
CA PRO A 89 -23.01 -10.40 0.22
C PRO A 89 -22.55 -10.73 1.66
N ILE A 90 -23.44 -10.53 2.64
CA ILE A 90 -23.18 -10.78 4.06
C ILE A 90 -23.89 -12.08 4.46
N PRO A 91 -23.18 -13.09 4.99
CA PRO A 91 -23.81 -14.32 5.45
C PRO A 91 -24.88 -14.06 6.52
N GLY A 92 -26.10 -14.53 6.28
CA GLY A 92 -27.21 -14.41 7.23
C GLY A 92 -27.95 -13.06 7.23
N VAL A 93 -27.53 -12.10 6.40
CA VAL A 93 -28.20 -10.77 6.31
C VAL A 93 -28.54 -10.46 4.86
N LEU A 94 -29.82 -10.22 4.59
CA LEU A 94 -30.36 -9.95 3.25
C LEU A 94 -30.45 -8.46 2.96
N CYS A 95 -29.31 -7.77 2.94
CA CYS A 95 -29.25 -6.36 2.57
C CYS A 95 -29.69 -6.14 1.11
N PRO A 96 -30.45 -5.07 0.80
CA PRO A 96 -30.87 -4.78 -0.57
C PRO A 96 -29.67 -4.63 -1.53
N PRO A 97 -29.72 -5.22 -2.74
CA PRO A 97 -28.62 -5.13 -3.70
C PRO A 97 -28.30 -3.67 -4.09
N GLY A 98 -27.01 -3.35 -4.13
CA GLY A 98 -26.52 -2.01 -4.45
C GLY A 98 -26.50 -1.03 -3.27
N ALA A 99 -26.97 -1.43 -2.08
CA ALA A 99 -26.80 -0.64 -0.86
C ALA A 99 -25.32 -0.55 -0.47
N ALA A 100 -24.88 0.64 -0.07
CA ALA A 100 -23.58 0.88 0.56
C ALA A 100 -23.71 0.94 2.09
N VAL A 101 -24.87 1.40 2.58
CA VAL A 101 -25.22 1.45 3.99
C VAL A 101 -26.55 0.73 4.18
N CYS A 102 -26.54 -0.33 4.98
CA CYS A 102 -27.68 -1.19 5.25
C CYS A 102 -27.97 -1.23 6.75
N MET A 103 -29.23 -1.05 7.13
CA MET A 103 -29.70 -1.16 8.50
C MET A 103 -30.44 -2.49 8.66
N ASN A 104 -30.01 -3.31 9.61
CA ASN A 104 -30.63 -4.58 9.97
C ASN A 104 -31.31 -4.46 11.34
N PRO A 105 -32.64 -4.27 11.39
CA PRO A 105 -33.37 -4.18 12.65
C PRO A 105 -33.57 -5.55 13.31
N ASP A 106 -33.68 -5.59 14.64
CA ASP A 106 -34.00 -6.82 15.40
C ASP A 106 -35.27 -7.53 14.89
N LYS A 107 -36.23 -6.75 14.40
CA LYS A 107 -37.48 -7.22 13.82
C LYS A 107 -37.72 -6.49 12.51
N GLY A 108 -37.79 -7.25 11.43
CA GLY A 108 -38.06 -6.72 10.10
C GLY A 108 -37.08 -7.28 9.08
N GLN A 109 -37.19 -6.76 7.86
CA GLN A 109 -36.20 -7.02 6.81
C GLN A 109 -35.13 -5.93 6.85
N PRO A 110 -33.88 -6.23 6.43
CA PRO A 110 -32.85 -5.21 6.26
C PRO A 110 -33.28 -4.10 5.28
N ILE A 111 -32.91 -2.87 5.60
CA ILE A 111 -33.34 -1.65 4.91
C ILE A 111 -32.13 -0.96 4.31
N ASP A 112 -32.25 -0.55 3.05
CA ASP A 112 -31.29 0.33 2.38
C ASP A 112 -31.45 1.75 2.92
N ILE A 113 -30.39 2.26 3.54
CA ILE A 113 -30.33 3.62 4.09
C ILE A 113 -29.22 4.47 3.44
N GLY A 114 -28.65 3.99 2.33
CA GLY A 114 -27.63 4.72 1.58
C GLY A 114 -27.03 3.89 0.44
N ARG A 115 -26.92 4.50 -0.75
CA ARG A 115 -26.27 3.94 -1.93
C ARG A 115 -25.07 4.77 -2.36
N ILE A 116 -24.18 4.15 -3.14
CA ILE A 116 -23.15 4.87 -3.89
C ILE A 116 -23.81 5.56 -5.08
N THR A 117 -23.72 6.89 -5.13
CA THR A 117 -24.09 7.69 -6.30
C THR A 117 -22.90 8.53 -6.75
N SER A 118 -23.01 9.22 -7.89
CA SER A 118 -21.99 10.17 -8.33
C SER A 118 -21.75 11.32 -7.35
N GLN A 119 -22.67 11.53 -6.39
CA GLN A 119 -22.56 12.53 -5.32
C GLN A 119 -21.92 11.95 -4.04
N SER A 120 -21.70 10.64 -3.96
CA SER A 120 -21.08 9.98 -2.80
C SER A 120 -19.56 10.08 -2.81
N THR A 121 -19.01 11.21 -3.27
CA THR A 121 -17.57 11.48 -3.24
C THR A 121 -17.15 12.02 -1.88
N PRO A 122 -15.96 11.69 -1.36
CA PRO A 122 -15.47 12.23 -0.11
C PRO A 122 -15.21 13.74 -0.23
N GLU A 123 -15.64 14.49 0.78
CA GLU A 123 -15.45 15.94 0.88
C GLU A 123 -14.65 16.29 2.13
N TYR A 124 -13.67 17.19 2.00
CA TYR A 124 -12.84 17.62 3.12
C TYR A 124 -13.42 18.90 3.74
N ASN A 125 -13.72 18.84 5.03
CA ASN A 125 -14.22 19.97 5.78
C ASN A 125 -13.04 20.66 6.50
N SER A 126 -12.56 21.77 5.93
CA SER A 126 -11.41 22.51 6.44
C SER A 126 -11.62 23.13 7.84
N ASN A 127 -12.87 23.35 8.27
CA ASN A 127 -13.16 23.89 9.59
C ASN A 127 -13.01 22.84 10.70
N THR A 128 -13.31 21.58 10.39
CA THR A 128 -13.27 20.47 11.36
C THR A 128 -12.03 19.60 11.21
N GLY A 129 -11.36 19.63 10.05
CA GLY A 129 -10.27 18.73 9.71
C GLY A 129 -10.73 17.31 9.35
N ASN A 130 -12.03 17.08 9.21
CA ASN A 130 -12.59 15.77 8.92
C ASN A 130 -12.88 15.59 7.42
N VAL A 131 -12.86 14.33 6.98
CA VAL A 131 -13.39 13.95 5.66
C VAL A 131 -14.81 13.40 5.85
N GLU A 132 -15.74 13.76 4.98
CA GLU A 132 -17.14 13.38 5.08
C GLU A 132 -17.61 12.72 3.80
N MET A 133 -18.42 11.68 3.91
CA MET A 133 -19.10 11.04 2.78
C MET A 133 -20.59 10.96 3.06
N VAL A 134 -21.40 11.27 2.06
CA VAL A 134 -22.86 11.24 2.14
C VAL A 134 -23.42 10.20 1.17
N PHE A 135 -24.30 9.36 1.70
CA PHE A 135 -24.98 8.28 0.97
C PHE A 135 -26.47 8.57 0.97
N GLN A 136 -27.06 8.64 -0.22
CA GLN A 136 -28.49 8.86 -0.40
C GLN A 136 -29.17 7.54 -0.72
N SER A 137 -30.35 7.30 -0.15
CA SER A 137 -31.18 6.14 -0.47
C SER A 137 -32.37 6.53 -1.34
N THR A 138 -32.95 5.53 -2.01
CA THR A 138 -34.26 5.62 -2.65
C THR A 138 -35.40 5.18 -1.74
N THR A 139 -35.08 4.65 -0.55
CA THR A 139 -36.07 4.13 0.39
C THR A 139 -36.73 5.28 1.17
N PRO A 140 -38.07 5.40 1.15
CA PRO A 140 -38.77 6.37 1.98
C PRO A 140 -38.57 6.10 3.46
N CYS A 141 -38.39 7.17 4.22
CA CYS A 141 -38.13 7.12 5.65
C CYS A 141 -39.41 6.85 6.45
N SER A 142 -39.32 6.01 7.48
CA SER A 142 -40.46 5.65 8.33
C SER A 142 -41.03 6.82 9.14
N GLN A 143 -40.20 7.79 9.52
CA GLN A 143 -40.63 8.97 10.30
C GLN A 143 -41.27 10.05 9.43
N ASN A 144 -40.87 10.12 8.15
CA ASN A 144 -41.40 11.07 7.19
C ASN A 144 -41.30 10.47 5.79
N THR A 145 -42.42 9.98 5.28
CA THR A 145 -42.51 9.32 3.98
C THR A 145 -42.23 10.24 2.80
N SER A 146 -42.18 11.56 3.01
CA SER A 146 -41.78 12.56 2.00
C SER A 146 -40.26 12.70 1.88
N LEU A 147 -39.49 12.09 2.78
CA LEU A 147 -38.04 12.09 2.77
C LEU A 147 -37.53 10.66 2.57
N ASN A 148 -36.36 10.53 1.95
CA ASN A 148 -35.66 9.26 1.85
C ASN A 148 -34.60 9.16 2.95
N TYR A 149 -34.21 7.94 3.29
CA TYR A 149 -33.08 7.73 4.19
C TYR A 149 -31.78 8.31 3.62
N THR A 150 -30.97 8.89 4.50
CA THR A 150 -29.64 9.40 4.19
C THR A 150 -28.67 8.93 5.27
N SER A 151 -27.45 8.62 4.88
CA SER A 151 -26.37 8.26 5.79
C SER A 151 -25.16 9.16 5.57
N LYS A 152 -24.52 9.58 6.65
CA LYS A 152 -23.29 10.38 6.62
C LYS A 152 -22.21 9.66 7.41
N VAL A 153 -21.05 9.45 6.81
CA VAL A 153 -19.87 8.90 7.49
C VAL A 153 -18.84 10.03 7.62
N ILE A 154 -18.43 10.29 8.85
CA ILE A 154 -17.41 11.28 9.20
C ILE A 154 -16.13 10.52 9.54
N PHE A 155 -15.08 10.71 8.74
CA PHE A 155 -13.77 10.16 9.01
C PHE A 155 -12.97 11.17 9.84
N SER A 156 -12.67 10.79 11.09
CA SER A 156 -11.87 11.58 12.02
C SER A 156 -10.46 10.99 12.15
N CYS A 157 -9.47 11.87 12.29
CA CYS A 157 -8.09 11.41 12.46
C CYS A 157 -7.91 10.76 13.84
N GLN A 158 -7.67 9.47 13.83
CA GLN A 158 -7.18 8.74 15.00
C GLN A 158 -5.99 7.88 14.58
N SER A 159 -4.83 8.23 15.10
CA SER A 159 -3.61 7.50 14.80
C SER A 159 -3.58 6.13 15.48
N GLY A 160 -3.05 5.13 14.80
CA GLY A 160 -2.98 3.75 15.28
C GLY A 160 -2.67 2.75 14.17
N THR A 161 -2.36 1.51 14.56
CA THR A 161 -2.04 0.42 13.61
C THR A 161 -3.26 -0.24 13.00
N ASP A 162 -4.43 -0.01 13.58
CA ASP A 162 -5.72 -0.52 13.11
C ASP A 162 -6.44 0.53 12.25
N LEU A 163 -7.22 0.08 11.26
CA LEU A 163 -7.97 0.98 10.38
C LEU A 163 -9.21 1.59 11.08
N GLY A 164 -9.59 1.06 12.24
CA GLY A 164 -10.79 1.40 12.96
C GLY A 164 -12.04 0.82 12.33
N THR A 165 -13.15 0.87 13.06
CA THR A 165 -14.49 0.54 12.57
C THR A 165 -15.42 1.73 12.71
N PRO A 166 -16.37 1.91 11.79
CA PRO A 166 -17.40 2.93 11.93
C PRO A 166 -18.27 2.67 13.17
N GLN A 167 -18.73 3.74 13.79
CA GLN A 167 -19.61 3.73 14.96
C GLN A 167 -20.77 4.67 14.73
N MET A 168 -21.97 4.28 15.13
CA MET A 168 -23.12 5.19 15.07
C MET A 168 -23.00 6.19 16.21
N ILE A 169 -23.02 7.49 15.87
CA ILE A 169 -22.90 8.57 16.86
C ILE A 169 -24.20 9.36 17.04
N ARG A 170 -25.05 9.41 16.00
CA ARG A 170 -26.29 10.19 16.05
C ARG A 170 -27.28 9.78 14.97
N GLN A 171 -28.56 9.76 15.32
CA GLN A 171 -29.67 9.79 14.37
C GLN A 171 -30.39 11.14 14.43
N GLN A 172 -30.68 11.72 13.27
CA GLN A 172 -31.50 12.94 13.14
C GLN A 172 -32.59 12.70 12.10
N GLN A 173 -33.81 12.40 12.56
CA GLN A 173 -34.93 12.03 11.71
C GLN A 173 -34.56 10.84 10.78
N CYS A 174 -34.35 11.13 9.50
CA CYS A 174 -34.04 10.19 8.43
C CYS A 174 -32.54 10.16 8.07
N LEU A 175 -31.71 10.91 8.81
CA LEU A 175 -30.26 10.95 8.68
C LEU A 175 -29.58 10.12 9.76
N TYR A 176 -28.80 9.12 9.35
CA TYR A 176 -27.90 8.37 10.22
C TYR A 176 -26.48 8.93 10.10
N VAL A 177 -25.85 9.26 11.23
CA VAL A 177 -24.48 9.79 11.26
C VAL A 177 -23.58 8.79 11.96
N PHE A 178 -22.55 8.39 11.23
CA PHE A 178 -21.51 7.49 11.69
C PHE A 178 -20.20 8.26 11.79
N GLU A 179 -19.39 7.91 12.78
CA GLU A 179 -18.01 8.34 12.90
C GLU A 179 -17.08 7.14 12.67
N TRP A 180 -16.06 7.34 11.84
CA TRP A 180 -15.02 6.36 11.58
C TRP A 180 -13.67 6.98 11.89
N ALA A 181 -13.23 6.78 13.13
CA ALA A 181 -11.92 7.22 13.57
C ALA A 181 -10.84 6.31 12.95
N THR A 182 -9.98 6.88 12.10
CA THR A 182 -9.04 6.10 11.27
C THR A 182 -7.71 6.81 11.05
N PRO A 183 -6.58 6.07 10.96
CA PRO A 183 -5.28 6.66 10.66
C PRO A 183 -5.14 7.13 9.20
N VAL A 184 -6.06 6.74 8.31
CA VAL A 184 -6.01 7.06 6.86
C VAL A 184 -6.16 8.55 6.60
N VAL A 185 -6.93 9.26 7.44
CA VAL A 185 -7.16 10.71 7.31
C VAL A 185 -6.22 11.56 8.18
N CYS A 186 -5.27 10.93 8.86
CA CYS A 186 -4.27 11.63 9.67
C CYS A 186 -3.13 12.19 8.80
N PRO A 187 -2.49 13.30 9.19
CA PRO A 187 -1.31 13.81 8.50
C PRO A 187 -0.12 12.85 8.64
N GLU A 188 0.60 12.61 7.55
CA GLU A 188 1.79 11.74 7.53
C GLU A 188 3.03 12.53 7.96
N ILE A 189 3.60 12.16 9.11
CA ILE A 189 4.86 12.71 9.59
C ILE A 189 5.79 11.54 9.88
N LEU A 190 6.90 11.50 9.16
CA LEU A 190 7.94 10.49 9.29
C LEU A 190 9.11 11.09 10.07
N THR A 191 9.46 10.49 11.20
CA THR A 191 10.62 10.89 12.01
C THR A 191 11.62 9.76 12.08
N THR A 192 12.86 10.06 11.71
CA THR A 192 13.96 9.09 11.72
C THR A 192 14.89 9.37 12.89
N SER A 193 15.26 8.31 13.60
CA SER A 193 16.24 8.38 14.70
C SER A 193 17.14 7.15 14.63
N GLY A 194 18.36 7.34 14.13
CA GLY A 194 19.27 6.22 13.86
C GLY A 194 18.63 5.19 12.94
N CYS A 195 18.56 3.94 13.39
CA CYS A 195 17.99 2.79 12.67
C CYS A 195 16.47 2.60 12.88
N SER A 196 15.78 3.64 13.35
CA SER A 196 14.35 3.57 13.66
C SER A 196 13.56 4.61 12.86
N LEU A 197 12.41 4.19 12.35
CA LEU A 197 11.45 5.03 11.65
C LEU A 197 10.15 5.08 12.46
N HIS A 198 9.80 6.26 12.95
CA HIS A 198 8.53 6.50 13.60
C HIS A 198 7.53 7.11 12.61
N VAL A 199 6.34 6.49 12.53
CA VAL A 199 5.26 6.89 11.63
C VAL A 199 4.10 7.42 12.48
N SER A 200 3.87 8.74 12.45
CA SER A 200 2.87 9.41 13.31
C SER A 200 1.47 8.82 13.18
N GLN A 201 1.02 8.55 11.94
CA GLN A 201 -0.30 8.00 11.66
C GLN A 201 -0.51 6.60 12.27
N LEU A 202 0.56 5.81 12.43
CA LEU A 202 0.49 4.49 13.04
C LEU A 202 0.69 4.50 14.55
N GLN A 203 1.19 5.62 15.11
CA GLN A 203 1.73 5.69 16.48
C GLN A 203 2.69 4.53 16.77
N TYR A 204 3.53 4.22 15.78
CA TYR A 204 4.40 3.06 15.82
C TYR A 204 5.78 3.39 15.27
N THR A 205 6.79 2.80 15.90
CA THR A 205 8.19 2.91 15.48
C THR A 205 8.68 1.58 14.97
N PHE A 206 9.06 1.53 13.70
CA PHE A 206 9.79 0.41 13.12
C PHE A 206 11.26 0.51 13.54
N ASN A 207 11.71 -0.45 14.36
CA ASN A 207 13.11 -0.54 14.76
C ASN A 207 13.82 -1.64 13.94
N LEU A 208 14.66 -1.21 13.01
CA LEU A 208 15.37 -2.10 12.09
C LEU A 208 16.70 -2.62 12.66
N THR A 209 17.06 -2.26 13.90
CA THR A 209 18.32 -2.68 14.55
C THR A 209 18.43 -4.20 14.65
N SER A 210 17.30 -4.90 14.76
CA SER A 210 17.26 -6.38 14.76
C SER A 210 17.73 -7.01 13.44
N LEU A 211 17.79 -6.24 12.35
CA LEU A 211 18.28 -6.67 11.04
C LEU A 211 19.77 -6.36 10.84
N SER A 212 20.39 -5.60 11.76
CA SER A 212 21.82 -5.28 11.71
C SER A 212 22.71 -6.53 11.77
N GLY A 213 23.91 -6.40 11.23
CA GLY A 213 24.85 -7.49 11.04
C GLY A 213 24.92 -7.91 9.58
N LEU A 214 26.14 -8.25 9.14
CA LEU A 214 26.47 -8.57 7.77
C LEU A 214 25.68 -9.77 7.22
N VAL A 215 25.05 -9.59 6.06
CA VAL A 215 24.32 -10.63 5.34
C VAL A 215 24.78 -10.66 3.88
N GLN A 216 25.02 -11.87 3.35
CA GLN A 216 25.20 -12.10 1.92
C GLN A 216 23.83 -12.29 1.27
N VAL A 217 23.55 -11.57 0.19
CA VAL A 217 22.32 -11.72 -0.58
C VAL A 217 22.41 -13.01 -1.40
N PRO A 218 21.47 -13.97 -1.25
CA PRO A 218 21.49 -15.24 -1.97
C PRO A 218 21.53 -15.05 -3.48
N ALA A 219 22.25 -15.95 -4.17
CA ALA A 219 22.40 -15.96 -5.63
C ALA A 219 22.94 -14.63 -6.24
N SER A 220 23.61 -13.82 -5.44
CA SER A 220 24.26 -12.59 -5.90
C SER A 220 25.57 -12.33 -5.13
N SER A 221 26.37 -11.39 -5.62
CA SER A 221 27.64 -11.02 -4.97
C SER A 221 27.50 -9.87 -3.97
N TYR A 222 26.28 -9.48 -3.61
CA TYR A 222 26.03 -8.39 -2.68
C TYR A 222 26.14 -8.81 -1.22
N LYS A 223 26.80 -7.95 -0.44
CA LYS A 223 26.78 -7.92 1.02
C LYS A 223 26.00 -6.70 1.47
N ILE A 224 25.16 -6.87 2.49
CA ILE A 224 24.37 -5.81 3.10
C ILE A 224 24.60 -5.83 4.61
N ASN A 225 24.79 -4.65 5.20
CA ASN A 225 24.75 -4.46 6.64
C ASN A 225 23.76 -3.33 6.97
N VAL A 226 22.60 -3.69 7.51
CA VAL A 226 21.54 -2.72 7.80
C VAL A 226 21.96 -1.84 8.97
N CYS A 227 21.89 -0.52 8.75
CA CYS A 227 22.19 0.55 9.69
C CYS A 227 23.64 0.61 10.19
N ASP A 228 24.56 -0.11 9.55
CA ASP A 228 25.96 -0.11 9.91
C ASP A 228 26.83 -0.29 8.66
N SER A 229 28.12 0.00 8.78
CA SER A 229 29.09 -0.23 7.70
C SER A 229 29.52 -1.69 7.63
N ILE A 230 29.84 -2.15 6.44
CA ILE A 230 30.48 -3.44 6.22
C ILE A 230 31.93 -3.33 6.70
N PRO A 231 32.42 -4.24 7.57
CA PRO A 231 33.79 -4.21 8.12
C PRO A 231 34.85 -4.70 7.12
N ASP A 232 34.64 -4.49 5.82
CA ASP A 232 35.53 -4.91 4.73
C ASP A 232 36.22 -3.69 4.14
N SER A 233 37.55 -3.76 4.01
CA SER A 233 38.37 -2.68 3.45
C SER A 233 38.00 -2.33 2.00
N ALA A 234 37.43 -3.27 1.24
CA ALA A 234 37.09 -3.05 -0.17
C ALA A 234 35.93 -2.06 -0.36
N CYS A 235 35.04 -1.92 0.64
CA CYS A 235 33.86 -1.07 0.60
C CYS A 235 33.76 -0.22 1.86
N ASN A 236 34.70 0.72 2.01
CA ASN A 236 34.82 1.55 3.20
C ASN A 236 33.55 2.39 3.47
N ASN A 237 33.06 2.38 4.72
CA ASN A 237 31.84 3.07 5.17
C ASN A 237 30.57 2.69 4.40
N SER A 238 30.58 1.60 3.63
CA SER A 238 29.44 1.19 2.80
C SER A 238 28.48 0.31 3.59
N ALA A 239 27.17 0.53 3.41
CA ALA A 239 26.15 -0.39 3.93
C ALA A 239 25.83 -1.51 2.94
N VAL A 240 26.02 -1.28 1.64
CA VAL A 240 25.76 -2.24 0.57
C VAL A 240 26.96 -2.29 -0.36
N CYS A 241 27.57 -3.46 -0.48
CA CYS A 241 28.78 -3.67 -1.28
C CYS A 241 28.58 -4.83 -2.24
N GLN A 242 28.90 -4.62 -3.50
CA GLN A 242 29.01 -5.69 -4.49
C GLN A 242 30.44 -6.20 -4.50
N MET A 243 30.64 -7.50 -4.26
CA MET A 243 31.98 -8.10 -4.29
C MET A 243 32.27 -8.72 -5.65
N ASP A 244 33.51 -8.60 -6.10
CA ASP A 244 34.09 -9.39 -7.20
C ASP A 244 35.48 -9.87 -6.76
N GLY A 245 35.56 -11.10 -6.25
CA GLY A 245 36.75 -11.61 -5.59
C GLY A 245 37.17 -10.75 -4.39
N ALA A 246 38.34 -10.11 -4.49
CA ALA A 246 38.88 -9.21 -3.46
C ALA A 246 38.52 -7.73 -3.70
N SER A 247 37.96 -7.38 -4.85
CA SER A 247 37.50 -6.03 -5.17
C SER A 247 36.04 -5.86 -4.73
N GLY A 248 35.69 -4.64 -4.33
CA GLY A 248 34.36 -4.29 -3.85
C GLY A 248 33.93 -2.97 -4.46
N VAL A 249 32.64 -2.86 -4.78
CA VAL A 249 32.00 -1.64 -5.28
C VAL A 249 30.91 -1.23 -4.30
N SER A 250 31.02 -0.01 -3.77
CA SER A 250 30.07 0.56 -2.82
C SER A 250 28.80 1.04 -3.52
N PHE A 251 27.65 0.58 -3.04
CA PHE A 251 26.30 0.99 -3.48
C PHE A 251 25.59 1.89 -2.47
N GLY A 252 26.34 2.51 -1.56
CA GLY A 252 25.81 3.52 -0.65
C GLY A 252 26.47 3.50 0.72
N HIS A 253 26.69 4.69 1.27
CA HIS A 253 27.32 4.84 2.58
C HIS A 253 26.31 4.65 3.72
N SER A 254 26.73 4.01 4.81
CA SER A 254 25.88 3.74 5.98
C SER A 254 25.33 5.01 6.64
N LYS A 255 26.07 6.13 6.56
CA LYS A 255 25.65 7.44 7.09
C LYS A 255 24.74 8.23 6.15
N ALA A 256 24.71 7.89 4.86
CA ALA A 256 23.84 8.51 3.86
C ALA A 256 22.55 7.69 3.69
N MET A 257 21.93 7.37 4.83
CA MET A 257 20.74 6.55 4.92
C MET A 257 19.50 7.42 5.05
N SER A 258 18.45 7.08 4.31
CA SER A 258 17.09 7.59 4.53
C SER A 258 16.10 6.44 4.72
N LEU A 259 15.06 6.71 5.50
CA LEU A 259 13.95 5.80 5.75
C LEU A 259 12.65 6.47 5.34
N ASP A 260 11.78 5.69 4.72
CA ASP A 260 10.46 6.12 4.27
C ASP A 260 9.46 4.96 4.48
N TYR A 261 8.16 5.26 4.44
CA TYR A 261 7.10 4.28 4.62
C TYR A 261 6.02 4.44 3.55
N LYS A 262 5.68 3.33 2.89
CA LYS A 262 4.59 3.28 1.93
C LYS A 262 3.45 2.44 2.47
N ARG A 263 2.38 3.12 2.91
CA ARG A 263 1.19 2.49 3.52
C ARG A 263 0.48 1.50 2.61
N GLN A 264 0.28 1.86 1.34
CA GLN A 264 -0.47 1.03 0.37
C GLN A 264 0.12 -0.38 0.26
N ASP A 265 1.46 -0.48 0.32
CA ASP A 265 2.20 -1.74 0.21
C ASP A 265 2.69 -2.24 1.58
N GLN A 266 2.34 -1.54 2.67
CA GLN A 266 2.86 -1.76 4.03
C GLN A 266 4.38 -2.00 4.05
N THR A 267 5.11 -1.19 3.28
CA THR A 267 6.53 -1.38 3.00
C THR A 267 7.34 -0.27 3.66
N VAL A 268 8.36 -0.65 4.42
CA VAL A 268 9.38 0.30 4.90
C VAL A 268 10.49 0.34 3.86
N ILE A 269 10.83 1.53 3.39
CA ILE A 269 11.80 1.74 2.33
C ILE A 269 13.06 2.34 2.96
N MET A 270 14.20 1.69 2.75
CA MET A 270 15.49 2.19 3.17
C MET A 270 16.35 2.48 1.96
N THR A 271 16.91 3.68 1.88
CA THR A 271 17.80 4.05 0.78
C THR A 271 19.18 4.41 1.33
N TYR A 272 20.21 3.85 0.72
CA TYR A 272 21.60 4.25 0.94
C TYR A 272 22.12 4.96 -0.30
N ALA A 273 22.65 6.16 -0.12
CA ALA A 273 23.19 6.98 -1.19
C ALA A 273 24.70 7.17 -1.07
N GLY A 274 25.29 7.79 -2.10
CA GLY A 274 26.65 8.29 -2.04
C GLY A 274 27.76 7.25 -2.21
N GLY A 275 27.46 6.08 -2.77
CA GLY A 275 28.46 5.05 -3.07
C GLY A 275 29.47 5.45 -4.15
N ASP A 276 30.07 4.45 -4.79
CA ASP A 276 31.09 4.68 -5.81
C ASP A 276 30.50 5.28 -7.10
N PRO A 277 31.31 5.95 -7.93
CA PRO A 277 30.86 6.54 -9.20
C PRO A 277 30.17 5.52 -10.10
N CYS A 278 28.97 5.84 -10.59
CA CYS A 278 28.24 4.97 -11.51
C CYS A 278 29.05 4.71 -12.80
N PRO A 279 28.80 3.58 -13.50
CA PRO A 279 29.39 3.36 -14.81
C PRO A 279 29.06 4.55 -15.72
N PRO A 280 30.02 5.06 -16.49
CA PRO A 280 29.79 6.22 -17.34
C PRO A 280 28.76 5.89 -18.43
N VAL A 281 27.98 6.90 -18.77
CA VAL A 281 26.97 6.87 -19.83
C VAL A 281 27.24 8.02 -20.80
N THR A 282 26.75 7.88 -22.03
CA THR A 282 26.81 8.96 -23.00
C THR A 282 25.81 10.07 -22.68
N ASP A 283 25.98 11.25 -23.26
CA ASP A 283 25.01 12.36 -23.23
C ASP A 283 23.63 11.97 -23.80
N LYS A 284 23.57 10.90 -24.58
CA LYS A 284 22.34 10.29 -25.12
C LYS A 284 21.77 9.16 -24.25
N GLY A 285 22.43 8.80 -23.14
CA GLY A 285 21.97 7.78 -22.19
C GLY A 285 22.38 6.34 -22.52
N ASP A 286 23.22 6.15 -23.53
CA ASP A 286 23.78 4.85 -23.88
C ASP A 286 24.88 4.45 -22.90
N MET A 287 24.97 3.15 -22.58
CA MET A 287 26.00 2.67 -21.67
C MET A 287 27.36 2.60 -22.35
N CYS A 288 28.38 3.18 -21.72
CA CYS A 288 29.75 2.95 -22.12
C CYS A 288 30.13 1.49 -21.82
N VAL A 289 30.79 0.82 -22.76
CA VAL A 289 31.25 -0.56 -22.60
C VAL A 289 32.75 -0.57 -22.35
N PHE A 290 33.16 -1.08 -21.18
CA PHE A 290 34.56 -1.26 -20.81
C PHE A 290 34.80 -2.68 -20.28
N PRO A 291 35.96 -3.29 -20.57
CA PRO A 291 37.00 -2.82 -21.49
C PRO A 291 36.56 -2.89 -22.97
N SER A 292 37.03 -1.94 -23.79
CA SER A 292 36.73 -1.89 -25.24
C SER A 292 37.98 -1.68 -26.09
N GLN A 293 38.04 -2.31 -27.26
CA GLN A 293 39.19 -2.21 -28.16
C GLN A 293 39.14 -0.96 -29.03
N TYR A 294 40.23 -0.17 -29.03
CA TYR A 294 40.39 1.04 -29.83
C TYR A 294 41.83 1.18 -30.35
N LEU A 295 42.02 1.14 -31.68
CA LEU A 295 43.29 1.33 -32.39
C LEU A 295 44.49 0.60 -31.73
N LYS A 296 44.30 -0.69 -31.39
CA LYS A 296 45.25 -1.59 -30.69
C LYS A 296 45.48 -1.31 -29.19
N LYS A 297 44.76 -0.37 -28.59
CA LYS A 297 44.68 -0.14 -27.15
C LYS A 297 43.37 -0.70 -26.59
N THR A 298 43.35 -0.92 -25.29
CA THR A 298 42.13 -1.27 -24.54
C THR A 298 41.72 -0.07 -23.71
N LEU A 299 40.55 0.50 -23.99
CA LEU A 299 39.96 1.57 -23.18
C LEU A 299 39.24 0.96 -21.98
N THR A 300 39.47 1.55 -20.80
CA THR A 300 38.82 1.17 -19.53
C THR A 300 38.05 2.32 -18.90
N GLU A 301 38.16 3.52 -19.46
CA GLU A 301 37.51 4.74 -19.00
C GLU A 301 37.25 5.69 -20.19
N CYS A 302 36.46 6.74 -19.95
CA CYS A 302 36.24 7.79 -20.93
C CYS A 302 37.57 8.46 -21.30
N THR A 303 37.78 8.69 -22.60
CA THR A 303 39.05 9.25 -23.10
C THR A 303 38.80 10.47 -23.98
N THR A 304 39.82 11.31 -24.12
CA THR A 304 39.87 12.38 -25.13
C THR A 304 40.71 11.98 -26.34
N GLU A 305 41.32 10.78 -26.33
CA GLU A 305 42.16 10.30 -27.42
C GLU A 305 41.40 10.30 -28.75
N GLY A 306 42.01 10.89 -29.78
CA GLY A 306 41.45 10.96 -31.12
C GLY A 306 40.40 12.07 -31.33
N MET A 307 40.03 12.83 -30.30
CA MET A 307 39.08 13.96 -30.42
C MET A 307 39.79 15.32 -30.42
N THR A 308 39.40 16.20 -31.33
CA THR A 308 39.95 17.56 -31.48
C THR A 308 39.50 18.54 -30.39
N GLU A 309 38.36 18.30 -29.74
CA GLU A 309 37.71 19.27 -28.83
C GLU A 309 37.95 19.00 -27.33
N GLN A 310 38.89 18.13 -26.94
CA GLN A 310 39.14 17.72 -25.54
C GLN A 310 37.89 17.20 -24.79
N ARG A 311 36.81 16.87 -25.49
CA ARG A 311 35.59 16.32 -24.90
C ARG A 311 35.76 14.81 -24.68
N LEU A 312 35.44 14.36 -23.47
CA LEU A 312 35.49 12.96 -23.10
C LEU A 312 34.44 12.16 -23.86
N TRP A 313 34.84 11.01 -24.41
CA TRP A 313 33.96 10.08 -25.11
C TRP A 313 34.20 8.65 -24.65
N CYS A 314 33.23 7.78 -24.90
CA CYS A 314 33.34 6.35 -24.65
C CYS A 314 32.76 5.52 -25.80
N PRO A 315 33.29 4.31 -26.02
CA PRO A 315 32.66 3.33 -26.89
C PRO A 315 31.42 2.72 -26.23
N ILE A 316 30.38 2.46 -27.03
CA ILE A 316 29.15 1.78 -26.57
C ILE A 316 29.14 0.28 -26.95
N THR A 317 30.28 -0.22 -27.43
CA THR A 317 30.50 -1.61 -27.86
C THR A 317 31.86 -2.09 -27.36
N SER A 318 32.03 -3.41 -27.25
CA SER A 318 33.28 -4.03 -26.80
C SER A 318 34.43 -3.92 -27.81
N ASP A 319 34.14 -3.68 -29.08
CA ASP A 319 35.15 -3.47 -30.13
C ASP A 319 34.74 -2.31 -31.04
N TRP A 320 35.22 -1.12 -30.66
CA TRP A 320 34.99 0.07 -31.44
C TRP A 320 35.61 -0.03 -32.85
N ASN A 321 36.70 -0.78 -33.03
CA ASN A 321 37.35 -0.91 -34.35
C ASN A 321 36.45 -1.61 -35.37
N LYS A 322 35.51 -2.43 -34.89
CA LYS A 322 34.54 -3.11 -35.73
C LYS A 322 33.27 -2.26 -35.88
N ASP A 323 32.70 -1.85 -34.76
CA ASP A 323 31.34 -1.31 -34.73
C ASP A 323 31.29 0.20 -34.94
N HIS A 324 32.38 0.92 -34.67
CA HIS A 324 32.52 2.37 -34.79
C HIS A 324 31.46 3.16 -34.00
N GLN A 325 30.88 2.55 -32.96
CA GLN A 325 29.83 3.17 -32.14
C GLN A 325 30.39 3.79 -30.87
N TRP A 326 30.06 5.06 -30.64
CA TRP A 326 30.56 5.85 -29.51
C TRP A 326 29.60 7.00 -29.16
N GLY A 327 29.81 7.62 -28.00
CA GLY A 327 29.15 8.87 -27.64
C GLY A 327 29.97 9.70 -26.65
N ASN A 328 29.59 10.97 -26.47
CA ASN A 328 30.26 11.85 -25.50
C ASN A 328 29.88 11.41 -24.09
N CYS A 329 30.84 11.29 -23.18
CA CYS A 329 30.54 10.98 -21.79
C CYS A 329 29.79 12.13 -21.12
N ALA A 330 28.79 11.80 -20.31
CA ALA A 330 28.11 12.76 -19.45
C ALA A 330 29.09 13.34 -18.42
N THR A 331 29.00 14.65 -18.18
CA THR A 331 29.91 15.38 -17.28
C THR A 331 29.58 15.22 -15.80
N GLU A 332 28.39 14.72 -15.46
CA GLU A 332 27.97 14.50 -14.09
C GLU A 332 28.07 13.01 -13.71
N SER A 333 29.01 12.70 -12.83
CA SER A 333 29.11 11.39 -12.21
C SER A 333 28.06 11.26 -11.11
N THR A 334 26.94 10.61 -11.41
CA THR A 334 26.04 10.12 -10.36
C THR A 334 26.75 9.06 -9.52
N LYS A 335 26.41 8.99 -8.24
CA LYS A 335 26.96 8.00 -7.32
C LYS A 335 25.99 6.83 -7.19
N ARG A 336 26.55 5.63 -7.01
CA ARG A 336 25.76 4.44 -6.79
C ARG A 336 24.89 4.57 -5.54
N GLN A 337 23.70 4.00 -5.63
CA GLN A 337 22.75 3.95 -4.53
C GLN A 337 22.08 2.59 -4.46
N SER A 338 21.49 2.29 -3.31
CA SER A 338 20.74 1.07 -3.12
C SER A 338 19.47 1.33 -2.33
N THR A 339 18.44 0.56 -2.65
CA THR A 339 17.15 0.63 -1.98
C THR A 339 16.77 -0.76 -1.46
N ILE A 340 16.38 -0.84 -0.20
CA ILE A 340 15.90 -2.06 0.43
C ILE A 340 14.42 -1.85 0.78
N LEU A 341 13.57 -2.68 0.19
CA LEU A 341 12.13 -2.71 0.41
C LEU A 341 11.82 -3.78 1.45
N PHE A 342 11.55 -3.37 2.69
CA PHE A 342 11.17 -4.28 3.76
C PHE A 342 9.66 -4.55 3.71
N THR A 343 9.30 -5.82 3.55
CA THR A 343 7.89 -6.25 3.50
C THR A 343 7.57 -7.14 4.70
N CYS A 344 6.43 -6.89 5.35
CA CYS A 344 6.02 -7.67 6.51
C CYS A 344 5.67 -9.11 6.16
N ASN A 345 6.33 -10.07 6.82
CA ASN A 345 5.85 -11.44 6.97
C ASN A 345 6.15 -11.93 8.39
N ARG A 346 5.09 -12.20 9.16
CA ARG A 346 5.20 -12.59 10.58
C ARG A 346 5.92 -13.90 10.83
N THR A 347 5.95 -14.80 9.84
CA THR A 347 6.59 -16.12 9.95
C THR A 347 8.05 -16.11 9.49
N ALA A 348 8.50 -15.04 8.83
CA ALA A 348 9.85 -14.97 8.26
C ALA A 348 10.95 -14.72 9.30
N GLY A 349 10.60 -14.31 10.53
CA GLY A 349 11.58 -13.92 11.54
C GLY A 349 12.48 -12.79 11.01
N ARG A 350 13.81 -12.95 11.11
CA ARG A 350 14.76 -12.00 10.52
C ARG A 350 14.64 -11.92 8.98
N GLY A 351 14.34 -13.04 8.33
CA GLY A 351 14.28 -13.16 6.88
C GLY A 351 15.64 -12.97 6.19
N SER A 352 15.62 -12.91 4.86
CA SER A 352 16.79 -12.67 4.02
C SER A 352 16.46 -11.70 2.86
N PRO A 353 17.42 -10.87 2.44
CA PRO A 353 17.24 -10.00 1.28
C PRO A 353 17.30 -10.80 -0.03
N GLU A 354 16.56 -10.35 -1.04
CA GLU A 354 16.57 -10.85 -2.41
C GLU A 354 16.82 -9.67 -3.36
N LEU A 355 17.66 -9.85 -4.38
CA LEU A 355 17.87 -8.85 -5.42
C LEU A 355 16.62 -8.80 -6.33
N LEU A 356 15.97 -7.64 -6.43
CA LEU A 356 14.81 -7.44 -7.30
C LEU A 356 15.20 -6.91 -8.68
N SER A 357 16.07 -5.91 -8.71
CA SER A 357 16.43 -5.21 -9.95
C SER A 357 17.74 -4.47 -9.82
N GLU A 358 18.45 -4.36 -10.93
CA GLU A 358 19.66 -3.55 -11.07
C GLU A 358 19.53 -2.64 -12.29
N THR A 359 19.73 -1.35 -12.07
CA THR A 359 19.68 -0.34 -13.11
C THR A 359 21.09 -0.01 -13.57
N LYS A 360 21.54 -0.66 -14.65
CA LYS A 360 22.80 -0.35 -15.35
C LYS A 360 24.02 -0.24 -14.42
N GLY A 361 24.06 -1.04 -13.33
CA GLY A 361 25.12 -1.02 -12.33
C GLY A 361 25.24 0.28 -11.50
N CYS A 362 24.25 1.16 -11.55
CA CYS A 362 24.22 2.43 -10.81
C CYS A 362 23.24 2.41 -9.62
N SER A 363 22.17 1.63 -9.70
CA SER A 363 21.20 1.48 -8.63
C SER A 363 20.81 0.02 -8.47
N SER A 364 20.74 -0.46 -7.22
CA SER A 364 20.30 -1.83 -6.94
C SER A 364 19.15 -1.83 -5.92
N THR A 365 18.10 -2.59 -6.21
CA THR A 365 16.92 -2.69 -5.35
C THR A 365 16.80 -4.10 -4.80
N PHE A 366 16.63 -4.19 -3.49
CA PHE A 366 16.48 -5.44 -2.76
C PHE A 366 15.09 -5.50 -2.13
N ARG A 367 14.52 -6.70 -2.04
CA ARG A 367 13.35 -6.98 -1.23
C ARG A 367 13.77 -7.79 -0.03
N TRP A 368 13.35 -7.38 1.16
CA TRP A 368 13.65 -8.10 2.39
C TRP A 368 12.35 -8.41 3.12
N ILE A 369 11.91 -9.65 3.00
CA ILE A 369 10.71 -10.14 3.68
C ILE A 369 11.08 -10.47 5.12
N THR A 370 10.47 -9.80 6.11
CA THR A 370 10.88 -9.92 7.52
C THR A 370 9.71 -9.65 8.47
N SER A 371 9.77 -10.20 9.68
CA SER A 371 8.80 -9.89 10.74
C SER A 371 9.09 -8.56 11.44
N ALA A 372 10.30 -8.01 11.29
CA ALA A 372 10.74 -6.78 11.98
C ALA A 372 9.94 -5.52 11.59
N VAL A 373 9.36 -5.51 10.39
CA VAL A 373 8.53 -4.40 9.89
C VAL A 373 7.03 -4.69 9.95
N CYS A 374 6.64 -5.76 10.66
CA CYS A 374 5.23 -6.04 10.88
C CYS A 374 4.68 -5.14 12.00
N THR A 375 3.59 -4.44 11.71
CA THR A 375 2.83 -3.75 12.76
C THR A 375 2.12 -4.78 13.65
N PRO A 376 1.95 -4.47 14.95
CA PRO A 376 1.04 -5.21 15.81
C PRO A 376 -0.36 -5.21 15.20
N LYS A 377 -0.93 -6.39 14.97
CA LYS A 377 -2.37 -6.49 14.65
C LYS A 377 -3.07 -6.38 15.98
N LYS A 378 -3.83 -5.31 16.17
CA LYS A 378 -4.91 -5.36 17.15
C LYS A 378 -5.91 -6.39 16.62
N MET A 379 -6.22 -7.39 17.44
CA MET A 379 -7.39 -8.21 17.18
C MET A 379 -8.59 -7.39 17.62
N GLU A 380 -9.60 -7.27 16.77
CA GLU A 380 -10.90 -6.76 17.20
C GLU A 380 -11.46 -7.72 18.25
N CYS A 381 -11.41 -7.31 19.50
CA CYS A 381 -11.95 -8.07 20.62
C CYS A 381 -13.45 -7.81 20.81
N GLN A 382 -14.09 -7.07 19.90
CA GLN A 382 -15.51 -6.79 19.93
C GLN A 382 -16.21 -7.58 18.81
N LEU A 383 -17.20 -8.39 19.17
CA LEU A 383 -17.97 -9.20 18.22
C LEU A 383 -19.45 -8.97 18.48
N VAL A 384 -20.24 -8.84 17.41
CA VAL A 384 -21.71 -8.88 17.52
C VAL A 384 -22.22 -10.23 17.05
N SER A 385 -23.06 -10.85 17.86
CA SER A 385 -23.74 -12.09 17.51
C SER A 385 -25.17 -12.02 18.02
N LEU A 386 -26.15 -12.28 17.15
CA LEU A 386 -27.58 -12.22 17.47
C LEU A 386 -28.02 -10.87 18.07
N HIS A 387 -27.59 -9.74 17.47
CA HIS A 387 -27.87 -8.38 17.94
C HIS A 387 -27.39 -8.09 19.37
N LYS A 388 -26.41 -8.87 19.86
CA LYS A 388 -25.73 -8.60 21.13
C LYS A 388 -24.26 -8.32 20.88
N THR A 389 -23.80 -7.24 21.49
CA THR A 389 -22.41 -6.81 21.44
C THR A 389 -21.62 -7.47 22.56
N TYR A 390 -20.58 -8.22 22.21
CA TYR A 390 -19.62 -8.85 23.11
C TYR A 390 -18.30 -8.10 23.03
N ASP A 391 -17.92 -7.42 24.10
CA ASP A 391 -16.66 -6.69 24.20
C ASP A 391 -15.65 -7.43 25.09
N LEU A 392 -14.69 -8.09 24.46
CA LEU A 392 -13.61 -8.85 25.10
C LEU A 392 -12.35 -8.00 25.31
N ARG A 393 -12.39 -6.68 25.12
CA ARG A 393 -11.23 -5.80 25.33
C ARG A 393 -10.68 -5.89 26.75
N THR A 394 -11.53 -6.16 27.74
CA THR A 394 -11.16 -6.39 29.15
C THR A 394 -10.26 -7.62 29.34
N LEU A 395 -10.32 -8.59 28.42
CA LEU A 395 -9.48 -9.78 28.41
C LEU A 395 -8.17 -9.56 27.64
N SER A 396 -8.03 -8.43 26.93
CA SER A 396 -6.82 -8.08 26.21
C SER A 396 -5.80 -7.49 27.18
N SER A 397 -4.79 -8.28 27.55
CA SER A 397 -3.67 -7.79 28.35
C SER A 397 -2.61 -7.16 27.44
N LEU A 398 -2.22 -5.92 27.74
CA LEU A 398 -1.22 -5.16 26.99
C LEU A 398 0.22 -5.45 27.43
N THR A 399 0.42 -6.07 28.60
CA THR A 399 1.73 -6.20 29.24
C THR A 399 2.18 -7.66 29.43
N GLU A 400 1.31 -8.58 29.86
CA GLU A 400 1.62 -10.01 29.98
C GLU A 400 0.43 -10.92 29.65
N PRO A 401 0.64 -12.09 29.02
CA PRO A 401 -0.42 -13.04 28.74
C PRO A 401 -0.97 -13.68 30.03
N TRP A 402 -2.26 -14.05 30.01
CA TRP A 402 -2.88 -14.81 31.09
C TRP A 402 -2.25 -16.21 31.19
N LYS A 403 -1.64 -16.52 32.34
CA LYS A 403 -1.04 -17.84 32.63
C LYS A 403 -2.01 -18.67 33.46
N PHE A 404 -2.47 -19.78 32.91
CA PHE A 404 -3.29 -20.75 33.64
C PHE A 404 -2.47 -22.01 33.91
N SER A 405 -2.45 -22.45 35.17
CA SER A 405 -1.92 -23.75 35.59
C SER A 405 -3.09 -24.72 35.76
N SER A 406 -3.08 -25.85 35.05
CA SER A 406 -4.01 -26.94 35.34
C SER A 406 -3.58 -27.60 36.65
N GLY A 407 -4.35 -27.40 37.72
CA GLY A 407 -4.15 -28.15 38.95
C GLY A 407 -4.46 -29.62 38.72
N THR A 408 -3.43 -30.46 38.65
CA THR A 408 -3.53 -31.81 39.18
C THR A 408 -3.19 -31.71 40.66
N ASP A 409 -4.17 -31.27 41.46
CA ASP A 409 -4.17 -31.52 42.90
C ASP A 409 -5.19 -32.63 43.18
N GLN A 410 -4.72 -33.51 44.06
CA GLN A 410 -5.08 -34.91 44.26
C GLN A 410 -6.35 -35.13 45.08
#